data_AF-A0A7C5L1Z7-F1
#
_entry.id   AF-A0A7C5L1Z7-F1
#
_cell.length_a   1.000
_cell.length_b   1.000
_cell.length_c   1.000
_cell.angle_alpha   90.00
_cell.angle_beta   90.00
_cell.angle_gamma   90.00
#
_symmetry.space_group_name_H-M   'P 1'
#
loop_
_entity.id
_entity.type
_entity.pdbx_description
1 polymer ?
#
loop_
_entity_poly.entity_id
_entity_poly.type
_entity_poly.pdbx_seq_one_letter_code
_entity_poly.pdbx_strand_id
1 'polypeptide(L)'
;MGMLIRGKLVDNWLDKEMEEGDFKRMESTYRNWVTADGSAGVTGTDGFKAEADRYHLYVSAACPWAHRTVIFRKLKNLENIVGLSVVEPDMLDEGWTFSDSGKYIDNLHGSRYMHEVYTRADEDFTGQITVPVLWDKKLNTIVNNESSEIIRMFNSAFDGLTDVETDYYPALLRQRIDAVNQPVYDNINNGVYRCGFSTTQEAYESAFDRLFNELDNVENILSGHRYLLGNQLTEADWRLFTTLIRFDAVYVGHFKCNLRRIADYPNLSNY
;
A
#
# COMPACT_ATOMS: atom_id res chain seq x y z
N MET A 1 13.14 4.62 5.50
CA MET A 1 12.59 3.27 5.76
C MET A 1 13.59 2.55 6.63
N GLY A 2 13.16 1.58 7.44
CA GLY A 2 14.07 0.75 8.23
C GLY A 2 14.17 -0.64 7.61
N MET A 3 15.31 -1.31 7.78
CA MET A 3 15.49 -2.72 7.42
C MET A 3 16.02 -3.47 8.65
N LEU A 4 15.51 -4.69 8.88
CA LEU A 4 16.06 -5.60 9.88
C LEU A 4 16.93 -6.66 9.20
N ILE A 5 18.03 -7.04 9.84
CA ILE A 5 18.83 -8.23 9.53
C ILE A 5 19.00 -9.02 10.83
N ARG A 6 18.40 -10.22 10.90
CA ARG A 6 18.36 -11.06 12.10
C ARG A 6 17.91 -10.28 13.34
N GLY A 7 16.76 -9.61 13.21
CA GLY A 7 16.17 -8.82 14.28
C GLY A 7 16.84 -7.49 14.61
N LYS A 8 17.94 -7.13 13.94
CA LYS A 8 18.67 -5.88 14.21
C LYS A 8 18.46 -4.86 13.11
N LEU A 9 18.13 -3.62 13.50
CA LEU A 9 18.00 -2.50 12.60
C LEU A 9 19.36 -2.20 11.94
N VAL A 10 19.32 -1.99 10.63
CA VAL A 10 20.49 -1.60 9.84
C VAL A 10 20.21 -0.35 9.03
N ASP A 11 21.24 0.49 8.91
CA ASP A 11 21.22 1.67 8.05
C ASP A 11 21.38 1.28 6.57
N ASN A 12 21.20 2.25 5.66
CA ASN A 12 21.43 2.11 4.22
C ASN A 12 20.53 1.09 3.50
N TRP A 13 19.27 1.00 3.92
CA TRP A 13 18.25 0.22 3.21
C TRP A 13 18.13 0.58 1.72
N LEU A 14 18.33 1.85 1.35
CA LEU A 14 18.18 2.31 -0.04
C LEU A 14 19.21 1.66 -0.96
N ASP A 15 20.45 1.44 -0.50
CA ASP A 15 21.49 0.77 -1.28
C ASP A 15 21.09 -0.68 -1.64
N LYS A 16 20.18 -1.29 -0.88
CA LYS A 16 19.63 -2.63 -1.16
C LYS A 16 18.51 -2.63 -2.20
N GLU A 17 17.97 -1.45 -2.53
CA GLU A 17 16.93 -1.24 -3.54
C GLU A 17 17.46 -0.55 -4.80
N MET A 18 18.78 -0.37 -4.94
CA MET A 18 19.37 0.22 -6.13
C MET A 18 20.05 -0.86 -6.97
N GLU A 19 19.72 -0.91 -8.27
CA GLU A 19 20.41 -1.76 -9.24
C GLU A 19 20.70 -0.92 -10.49
N GLU A 20 21.98 -0.77 -10.84
CA GLU A 20 22.44 0.04 -11.99
C GLU A 20 21.89 1.49 -12.02
N GLY A 21 21.57 2.04 -10.84
CA GLY A 21 21.02 3.39 -10.67
C GLY A 21 19.50 3.50 -10.81
N ASP A 22 18.81 2.39 -11.08
CA ASP A 22 17.35 2.27 -11.01
C ASP A 22 16.91 1.77 -9.63
N PHE A 23 15.74 2.25 -9.19
CA PHE A 23 15.12 1.84 -7.95
C PHE A 23 14.29 0.56 -8.16
N LYS A 24 14.68 -0.52 -7.48
CA LYS A 24 14.00 -1.81 -7.45
C LYS A 24 13.46 -2.10 -6.04
N ARG A 25 12.14 -2.08 -5.94
CA ARG A 25 11.42 -2.34 -4.70
C ARG A 25 11.58 -3.80 -4.27
N MET A 26 11.89 -4.03 -2.99
CA MET A 26 11.87 -5.37 -2.39
C MET A 26 10.45 -5.92 -2.26
N GLU A 27 10.32 -7.24 -2.38
CA GLU A 27 9.03 -7.92 -2.19
C GLU A 27 8.59 -7.98 -0.73
N SER A 28 7.27 -7.95 -0.51
CA SER A 28 6.62 -8.12 0.79
C SER A 28 6.83 -9.54 1.33
N THR A 29 7.18 -9.66 2.62
CA THR A 29 7.57 -10.92 3.29
C THR A 29 6.41 -11.71 3.88
N TYR A 30 5.46 -11.03 4.54
CA TYR A 30 4.31 -11.68 5.15
C TYR A 30 3.14 -11.72 4.16
N ARG A 31 2.72 -12.93 3.78
CA ARG A 31 1.80 -13.19 2.66
C ARG A 31 0.67 -14.17 3.01
N ASN A 32 0.29 -14.27 4.28
CA ASN A 32 -0.91 -15.03 4.67
C ASN A 32 -2.18 -14.24 4.35
N TRP A 33 -3.33 -14.91 4.36
CA TRP A 33 -4.61 -14.31 3.96
C TRP A 33 -5.67 -14.50 5.03
N VAL A 34 -6.43 -13.43 5.31
CA VAL A 34 -7.69 -13.56 6.02
C VAL A 34 -8.76 -14.09 5.06
N THR A 35 -9.41 -15.18 5.42
CA THR A 35 -10.51 -15.81 4.67
C THR A 35 -11.73 -15.97 5.56
N ALA A 36 -12.92 -16.11 4.96
CA ALA A 36 -14.18 -16.15 5.72
C ALA A 36 -14.26 -17.36 6.69
N ASP A 37 -13.65 -18.49 6.33
CA ASP A 37 -13.65 -19.73 7.10
C ASP A 37 -12.31 -20.03 7.79
N GLY A 38 -11.25 -19.29 7.44
CA GLY A 38 -9.90 -19.50 7.94
C GLY A 38 -9.08 -20.49 7.11
N SER A 39 -9.55 -20.91 5.93
CA SER A 39 -8.71 -21.64 4.97
C SER A 39 -7.50 -20.81 4.54
N ALA A 40 -6.47 -21.47 4.02
CA ALA A 40 -5.37 -20.76 3.35
C ALA A 40 -5.90 -19.95 2.15
N GLY A 41 -5.28 -18.80 1.89
CA GLY A 41 -5.55 -18.00 0.70
C GLY A 41 -4.69 -18.41 -0.49
N VAL A 42 -4.40 -17.45 -1.38
CA VAL A 42 -3.56 -17.69 -2.57
C VAL A 42 -2.13 -18.04 -2.19
N THR A 43 -1.65 -17.51 -1.07
CA THR A 43 -0.30 -17.71 -0.52
C THR A 43 -0.37 -17.91 0.99
N GLY A 44 0.75 -18.34 1.58
CA GLY A 44 0.87 -18.49 3.03
C GLY A 44 0.13 -19.73 3.56
N THR A 45 -0.31 -19.62 4.81
CA THR A 45 -0.91 -20.72 5.58
C THR A 45 -2.35 -20.39 6.00
N ASP A 46 -3.07 -21.41 6.46
CA ASP A 46 -4.43 -21.30 6.99
C ASP A 46 -4.43 -20.78 8.45
N GLY A 47 -5.62 -20.69 9.05
CA GLY A 47 -5.81 -20.30 10.45
C GLY A 47 -6.27 -18.87 10.67
N PHE A 48 -6.28 -18.03 9.63
CA PHE A 48 -6.68 -16.62 9.68
C PHE A 48 -8.15 -16.43 9.26
N LYS A 49 -9.07 -16.83 10.14
CA LYS A 49 -10.51 -16.65 9.94
C LYS A 49 -10.96 -15.21 10.19
N ALA A 50 -11.75 -14.65 9.29
CA ALA A 50 -12.43 -13.36 9.47
C ALA A 50 -13.33 -13.38 10.72
N GLU A 51 -12.92 -12.61 11.72
CA GLU A 51 -13.55 -12.52 13.04
C GLU A 51 -13.53 -11.07 13.52
N ALA A 52 -14.62 -10.62 14.13
CA ALA A 52 -14.66 -9.32 14.81
C ALA A 52 -13.62 -9.27 15.93
N ASP A 53 -13.02 -8.09 16.14
CA ASP A 53 -12.06 -7.85 17.20
C ASP A 53 -10.80 -8.74 17.19
N ARG A 54 -10.47 -9.39 16.07
CA ARG A 54 -9.24 -10.20 15.94
C ARG A 54 -8.08 -9.46 15.28
N TYR A 55 -8.37 -8.64 14.27
CA TYR A 55 -7.34 -8.05 13.43
C TYR A 55 -7.07 -6.60 13.79
N HIS A 56 -5.84 -6.15 13.52
CA HIS A 56 -5.39 -4.78 13.74
C HIS A 56 -4.54 -4.31 12.57
N LEU A 57 -4.71 -3.06 12.15
CA LEU A 57 -4.01 -2.50 11.00
C LEU A 57 -3.04 -1.41 11.46
N TYR A 58 -1.79 -1.51 11.06
CA TYR A 58 -0.77 -0.48 11.25
C TYR A 58 -0.54 0.27 9.94
N VAL A 59 -0.66 1.60 9.95
CA VAL A 59 -0.61 2.43 8.74
C VAL A 59 0.18 3.72 8.95
N SER A 60 0.61 4.34 7.86
CA SER A 60 1.01 5.75 7.83
C SER A 60 0.04 6.54 6.95
N ALA A 61 -0.39 7.72 7.42
CA ALA A 61 -1.20 8.63 6.61
C ALA A 61 -0.44 9.15 5.37
N ALA A 62 0.89 9.19 5.42
CA ALA A 62 1.73 9.64 4.30
C ALA A 62 1.90 8.57 3.21
N CYS A 63 1.75 7.29 3.55
CA CYS A 63 2.05 6.17 2.66
C CYS A 63 0.88 5.83 1.71
N PRO A 64 1.05 5.85 0.37
CA PRO A 64 -0.03 5.52 -0.56
C PRO A 64 -0.46 4.05 -0.48
N TRP A 65 0.46 3.10 -0.23
CA TRP A 65 0.12 1.68 -0.06
C TRP A 65 -0.75 1.46 1.18
N ALA A 66 -0.39 2.09 2.30
CA ALA A 66 -1.18 2.00 3.52
C ALA A 66 -2.54 2.69 3.36
N HIS A 67 -2.58 3.82 2.64
CA HIS A 67 -3.83 4.55 2.39
C HIS A 67 -4.88 3.70 1.67
N ARG A 68 -4.49 2.79 0.78
CA ARG A 68 -5.41 1.83 0.12
C ARG A 68 -6.19 1.00 1.14
N THR A 69 -5.48 0.47 2.13
CA THR A 69 -6.08 -0.38 3.18
C THR A 69 -7.02 0.41 4.08
N VAL A 70 -6.71 1.68 4.38
CA VAL A 70 -7.59 2.58 5.12
C VAL A 70 -8.87 2.89 4.33
N ILE A 71 -8.75 3.13 3.03
CA ILE A 71 -9.89 3.33 2.14
C ILE A 71 -10.78 2.09 2.15
N PHE A 72 -10.24 0.89 1.93
CA PHE A 72 -11.04 -0.34 1.94
C PHE A 72 -11.66 -0.65 3.30
N ARG A 73 -10.94 -0.38 4.39
CA ARG A 73 -11.48 -0.47 5.76
C ARG A 73 -12.73 0.43 5.92
N LYS A 74 -12.73 1.62 5.32
CA LYS A 74 -13.88 2.53 5.34
C LYS A 74 -15.00 2.10 4.39
N LEU A 75 -14.65 1.78 3.14
CA LEU A 75 -15.63 1.40 2.12
C LEU A 75 -16.40 0.14 2.48
N LYS A 76 -15.73 -0.82 3.13
CA LYS A 76 -16.32 -2.08 3.59
C LYS A 76 -16.83 -2.01 5.04
N ASN A 77 -16.95 -0.82 5.63
CA ASN A 77 -17.48 -0.61 6.99
C ASN A 77 -16.82 -1.50 8.07
N LEU A 78 -15.48 -1.64 8.00
CA LEU A 78 -14.69 -2.49 8.89
C LEU A 78 -14.14 -1.73 10.10
N GLU A 79 -14.60 -0.50 10.35
CA GLU A 79 -13.99 0.35 11.38
C GLU A 79 -14.16 -0.16 12.80
N ASN A 80 -15.26 -0.88 13.07
CA ASN A 80 -15.53 -1.51 14.35
C ASN A 80 -15.08 -2.98 14.39
N ILE A 81 -14.47 -3.49 13.32
CA ILE A 81 -14.06 -4.90 13.18
C ILE A 81 -12.53 -5.03 13.20
N VAL A 82 -11.84 -4.14 12.48
CA VAL A 82 -10.39 -4.11 12.37
C VAL A 82 -9.86 -2.88 13.09
N GLY A 83 -9.05 -3.08 14.12
CA GLY A 83 -8.39 -2.00 14.86
C GLY A 83 -7.40 -1.21 14.00
N LEU A 84 -6.97 -0.04 14.46
CA LEU A 84 -6.07 0.84 13.72
C LEU A 84 -5.04 1.50 14.64
N SER A 85 -3.77 1.46 14.25
CA SER A 85 -2.69 2.31 14.79
C SER A 85 -2.07 3.08 13.62
N VAL A 86 -1.79 4.37 13.84
CA VAL A 86 -1.19 5.25 12.83
C VAL A 86 0.19 5.65 13.32
N VAL A 87 1.24 5.42 12.51
CA VAL A 87 2.60 5.88 12.82
C VAL A 87 2.74 7.38 12.56
N GLU A 88 3.75 8.00 13.17
CA GLU A 88 4.16 9.38 12.87
C GLU A 88 4.48 9.55 11.37
N PRO A 89 4.22 10.73 10.78
CA PRO A 89 4.52 10.98 9.38
C PRO A 89 6.03 11.09 9.11
N ASP A 90 6.79 11.55 10.11
CA ASP A 90 8.24 11.73 10.01
C ASP A 90 8.95 10.40 10.22
N MET A 91 9.62 9.92 9.18
CA MET A 91 10.37 8.66 9.17
C MET A 91 11.87 8.97 9.15
N LEU A 92 12.48 8.95 10.34
CA LEU A 92 13.90 9.25 10.57
C LEU A 92 14.73 7.95 10.65
N ASP A 93 15.85 7.97 11.37
CA ASP A 93 16.83 6.88 11.46
C ASP A 93 16.21 5.55 11.93
N GLU A 94 15.33 5.59 12.94
CA GLU A 94 14.64 4.41 13.48
C GLU A 94 13.45 3.92 12.60
N GLY A 95 13.25 4.54 11.43
CA GLY A 95 12.13 4.25 10.55
C GLY A 95 10.80 4.80 11.08
N TRP A 96 9.74 4.00 10.97
CA TRP A 96 8.39 4.40 11.40
C TRP A 96 8.25 4.34 12.92
N THR A 97 7.77 5.43 13.52
CA THR A 97 7.69 5.62 14.98
C THR A 97 6.25 5.84 15.44
N PHE A 98 5.99 5.63 16.72
CA PHE A 98 4.75 6.01 17.41
C PHE A 98 5.05 7.05 18.48
N SER A 99 4.15 8.01 18.70
CA SER A 99 4.23 8.96 19.81
C SER A 99 3.88 8.29 21.15
N ASP A 100 4.22 8.93 22.27
CA ASP A 100 3.83 8.46 23.60
C ASP A 100 2.35 8.78 23.92
N SER A 101 1.76 9.75 23.22
CA SER A 101 0.37 10.17 23.41
C SER A 101 -0.20 10.80 22.15
N GLY A 102 -1.53 10.93 22.09
CA GLY A 102 -2.23 11.58 20.98
C GLY A 102 -2.63 10.61 19.87
N LYS A 103 -2.57 11.08 18.62
CA LYS A 103 -3.15 10.37 17.47
C LYS A 103 -2.25 9.33 16.81
N TYR A 104 -0.93 9.40 17.04
CA TYR A 104 0.04 8.50 16.41
C TYR A 104 0.61 7.48 17.40
N ILE A 105 -0.24 6.98 18.29
CA ILE A 105 0.13 5.95 19.26
C ILE A 105 -0.12 4.56 18.69
N ASP A 106 0.59 3.56 19.20
CA ASP A 106 0.21 2.18 19.01
C ASP A 106 -0.92 1.79 19.97
N ASN A 107 -2.15 1.71 19.43
CA ASN A 107 -3.36 1.33 20.16
C ASN A 107 -3.43 -0.15 20.56
N LEU A 108 -2.48 -0.98 20.15
CA LEU A 108 -2.47 -2.41 20.47
C LEU A 108 -1.40 -2.76 21.50
N HIS A 109 -0.13 -2.55 21.17
CA HIS A 109 0.98 -3.02 22.02
C HIS A 109 1.73 -1.90 22.73
N GLY A 110 1.42 -0.63 22.43
CA GLY A 110 2.19 0.50 22.94
C GLY A 110 3.65 0.51 22.47
N SER A 111 3.95 -0.09 21.32
CA SER A 111 5.29 -0.07 20.72
C SER A 111 5.73 1.36 20.40
N ARG A 112 7.04 1.64 20.52
CA ARG A 112 7.62 2.93 20.15
C ARG A 112 8.01 2.98 18.68
N TYR A 113 8.35 1.84 18.10
CA TYR A 113 8.83 1.73 16.73
C TYR A 113 8.13 0.60 15.99
N MET A 114 7.93 0.77 14.68
CA MET A 114 7.31 -0.27 13.86
C MET A 114 8.19 -1.52 13.75
N HIS A 115 9.52 -1.40 13.83
CA HIS A 115 10.40 -2.56 13.79
C HIS A 115 10.19 -3.49 15.00
N GLU A 116 9.74 -2.96 16.15
CA GLU A 116 9.36 -3.77 17.32
C GLU A 116 8.11 -4.63 17.05
N VAL A 117 7.19 -4.16 16.20
CA VAL A 117 6.04 -4.95 15.77
C VAL A 117 6.49 -6.14 14.93
N TYR A 118 7.48 -5.94 14.05
CA TYR A 118 8.06 -7.02 13.24
C TYR A 118 8.85 -8.01 14.10
N THR A 119 9.71 -7.53 15.02
CA THR A 119 10.47 -8.44 15.90
C THR A 119 9.59 -9.16 16.92
N ARG A 120 8.41 -8.60 17.26
CA ARG A 120 7.40 -9.30 18.05
C ARG A 120 6.78 -10.50 17.29
N ALA A 121 6.67 -10.42 15.97
CA ALA A 121 6.19 -11.53 15.16
C ALA A 121 7.29 -12.57 14.89
N ASP A 122 8.53 -12.13 14.72
CA ASP A 122 9.71 -12.97 14.47
C ASP A 122 10.98 -12.24 14.96
N GLU A 123 11.57 -12.73 16.06
CA GLU A 123 12.76 -12.12 16.68
C GLU A 123 13.97 -12.09 15.74
N ASP A 124 14.03 -13.00 14.76
CA ASP A 124 15.12 -13.12 13.78
C ASP A 124 14.75 -12.53 12.40
N PHE A 125 13.67 -11.74 12.32
CA PHE A 125 13.17 -11.20 11.06
C PHE A 125 14.28 -10.49 10.25
N THR A 126 14.30 -10.78 8.95
CA THR A 126 15.17 -10.13 7.97
C THR A 126 14.32 -9.62 6.82
N GLY A 127 14.28 -8.30 6.64
CA GLY A 127 13.46 -7.66 5.62
C GLY A 127 13.18 -6.20 5.92
N GLN A 128 12.43 -5.55 5.03
CA GLN A 128 12.04 -4.16 5.21
C GLN A 128 10.89 -4.01 6.21
N ILE A 129 10.93 -2.89 6.92
CA ILE A 129 9.89 -2.47 7.85
C ILE A 129 8.97 -1.51 7.13
N THR A 130 7.88 -2.07 6.61
CA THR A 130 6.91 -1.36 5.79
C THR A 130 5.58 -1.16 6.52
N VAL A 131 4.78 -0.26 5.97
CA VAL A 131 3.33 -0.14 6.23
C VAL A 131 2.61 -0.22 4.87
N PRO A 132 1.40 -0.81 4.81
CA PRO A 132 0.58 -1.29 5.92
C PRO A 132 1.05 -2.64 6.48
N VAL A 133 0.64 -2.93 7.72
CA VAL A 133 0.76 -4.26 8.33
C VAL A 133 -0.60 -4.68 8.88
N LEU A 134 -1.10 -5.82 8.45
CA LEU A 134 -2.27 -6.48 9.03
C LEU A 134 -1.80 -7.49 10.07
N TRP A 135 -2.16 -7.23 11.33
CA TRP A 135 -1.76 -8.00 12.50
C TRP A 135 -2.90 -8.89 13.01
N ASP A 136 -2.57 -10.10 13.45
CA ASP A 136 -3.48 -11.01 14.14
C ASP A 136 -3.23 -10.95 15.66
N LYS A 137 -4.20 -10.44 16.41
CA LYS A 137 -4.12 -10.35 17.88
C LYS A 137 -4.17 -11.71 18.57
N LYS A 138 -4.79 -12.71 17.95
CA LYS A 138 -4.97 -14.05 18.51
C LYS A 138 -3.71 -14.90 18.36
N LEU A 139 -3.09 -14.84 17.19
CA LEU A 139 -1.85 -15.58 16.90
C LEU A 139 -0.58 -14.78 17.19
N ASN A 140 -0.73 -13.50 17.56
CA ASN A 140 0.36 -12.59 17.89
C ASN A 140 1.43 -12.53 16.78
N THR A 141 0.98 -12.40 15.53
CA THR A 141 1.86 -12.40 14.36
C THR A 141 1.32 -11.48 13.27
N ILE A 142 2.16 -11.20 12.27
CA ILE A 142 1.77 -10.47 11.07
C ILE A 142 1.06 -11.44 10.10
N VAL A 143 -0.16 -11.09 9.70
CA VAL A 143 -0.86 -11.80 8.63
C VAL A 143 -0.24 -11.44 7.29
N ASN A 144 -0.17 -10.14 7.00
CA ASN A 144 0.19 -9.65 5.68
C ASN A 144 0.78 -8.22 5.73
N ASN A 145 1.80 -7.93 4.92
CA ASN A 145 2.33 -6.57 4.71
C ASN A 145 2.33 -6.12 3.23
N GLU A 146 1.54 -6.79 2.39
CA GLU A 146 1.27 -6.48 1.00
C GLU A 146 -0.09 -5.79 0.83
N SER A 147 -0.08 -4.49 0.56
CA SER A 147 -1.30 -3.67 0.47
C SER A 147 -2.33 -4.17 -0.53
N SER A 148 -1.89 -4.74 -1.67
CA SER A 148 -2.76 -5.21 -2.74
C SER A 148 -3.53 -6.48 -2.35
N GLU A 149 -2.96 -7.31 -1.49
CA GLU A 149 -3.63 -8.50 -0.96
C GLU A 149 -4.57 -8.12 0.18
N ILE A 150 -4.14 -7.24 1.09
CA ILE A 150 -4.96 -6.77 2.22
C ILE A 150 -6.28 -6.15 1.73
N ILE A 151 -6.26 -5.33 0.66
CA ILE A 151 -7.49 -4.73 0.14
C ILE A 151 -8.45 -5.79 -0.41
N ARG A 152 -7.94 -6.88 -0.99
CA ARG A 152 -8.76 -8.01 -1.47
C ARG A 152 -9.34 -8.84 -0.33
N MET A 153 -8.60 -8.99 0.77
CA MET A 153 -9.13 -9.58 2.01
C MET A 153 -10.27 -8.73 2.57
N PHE A 154 -10.07 -7.42 2.72
CA PHE A 154 -11.11 -6.50 3.21
C PHE A 154 -12.33 -6.46 2.28
N ASN A 155 -12.12 -6.61 0.98
CA ASN A 155 -13.19 -6.61 -0.01
C ASN A 155 -14.20 -7.74 0.16
N SER A 156 -13.81 -8.91 0.71
CA SER A 156 -14.69 -10.10 0.72
C SER A 156 -14.63 -10.99 1.96
N ALA A 157 -13.51 -11.08 2.67
CA ALA A 157 -13.36 -12.03 3.78
C ALA A 157 -14.32 -11.72 4.95
N PHE A 158 -14.67 -10.45 5.11
CA PHE A 158 -15.52 -9.95 6.20
C PHE A 158 -16.98 -9.74 5.79
N ASP A 159 -17.41 -10.17 4.61
CA ASP A 159 -18.78 -9.94 4.12
C ASP A 159 -19.84 -10.52 5.08
N GLY A 160 -19.55 -11.63 5.77
CA GLY A 160 -20.44 -12.19 6.80
C GLY A 160 -20.55 -11.38 8.10
N LEU A 161 -19.79 -10.28 8.23
CA LEU A 161 -19.74 -9.41 9.40
C LEU A 161 -20.17 -7.97 9.09
N THR A 162 -20.57 -7.68 7.84
CA THR A 162 -20.98 -6.33 7.42
C THR A 162 -22.14 -6.41 6.43
N ASP A 163 -22.97 -5.37 6.38
CA ASP A 163 -24.04 -5.28 5.37
C ASP A 163 -23.57 -4.66 4.04
N VAL A 164 -22.25 -4.51 3.83
CA VAL A 164 -21.70 -3.90 2.61
C VAL A 164 -21.45 -4.95 1.53
N GLU A 165 -22.30 -4.96 0.51
CA GLU A 165 -22.24 -5.93 -0.60
C GLU A 165 -21.38 -5.48 -1.80
N THR A 166 -20.86 -4.25 -1.79
CA THR A 166 -20.04 -3.74 -2.90
C THR A 166 -18.75 -4.56 -3.04
N ASP A 167 -18.49 -5.01 -4.27
CA ASP A 167 -17.29 -5.76 -4.67
C ASP A 167 -16.44 -4.91 -5.64
N TYR A 168 -15.22 -4.58 -5.22
CA TYR A 168 -14.25 -3.81 -5.99
C TYR A 168 -13.30 -4.68 -6.84
N TYR A 169 -13.40 -6.01 -6.74
CA TYR A 169 -12.65 -6.99 -7.54
C TYR A 169 -13.54 -8.16 -8.04
N PRO A 170 -14.67 -7.86 -8.72
CA PRO A 170 -15.65 -8.86 -9.10
C PRO A 170 -15.12 -9.81 -10.17
N ALA A 171 -15.53 -11.07 -10.08
CA ALA A 171 -15.04 -12.17 -10.91
C ALA A 171 -14.99 -11.85 -12.41
N LEU A 172 -16.04 -11.19 -12.94
CA LEU A 172 -16.15 -10.84 -14.36
C LEU A 172 -15.15 -9.77 -14.82
N LEU A 173 -14.59 -8.96 -13.90
CA LEU A 173 -13.65 -7.89 -14.23
C LEU A 173 -12.21 -8.20 -13.83
N ARG A 174 -11.94 -9.27 -13.07
CA ARG A 174 -10.60 -9.55 -12.51
C ARG A 174 -9.47 -9.46 -13.52
N GLN A 175 -9.60 -10.15 -14.66
CA GLN A 175 -8.57 -10.12 -15.71
C GLN A 175 -8.32 -8.71 -16.24
N ARG A 176 -9.37 -7.90 -16.39
CA ARG A 176 -9.26 -6.50 -16.86
C ARG A 176 -8.66 -5.61 -15.77
N ILE A 177 -9.05 -5.82 -14.52
CA ILE A 177 -8.49 -5.12 -13.35
C ILE A 177 -7.00 -5.40 -13.24
N ASP A 178 -6.58 -6.66 -13.33
CA ASP A 178 -5.17 -7.05 -13.26
C ASP A 178 -4.37 -6.46 -14.43
N ALA A 179 -4.96 -6.45 -15.64
CA ALA A 179 -4.33 -5.84 -16.82
C ALA A 179 -4.13 -4.32 -16.70
N VAL A 180 -5.03 -3.59 -16.01
CA VAL A 180 -4.88 -2.15 -15.72
C VAL A 180 -3.93 -1.90 -14.55
N ASN A 181 -4.02 -2.73 -13.51
CA ASN A 181 -3.23 -2.61 -12.30
C ASN A 181 -1.73 -2.72 -12.55
N GLN A 182 -1.31 -3.54 -13.51
CA GLN A 182 0.11 -3.75 -13.82
C GLN A 182 0.80 -2.47 -14.31
N PRO A 183 0.39 -1.84 -15.44
CA PRO A 183 1.02 -0.60 -15.89
C PRO A 183 0.82 0.57 -14.90
N VAL A 184 -0.34 0.66 -14.23
CA VAL A 184 -0.56 1.67 -13.17
C VAL A 184 0.43 1.48 -12.02
N TYR A 185 0.73 0.25 -11.61
CA TYR A 185 1.73 0.00 -10.58
C TYR A 185 3.14 0.33 -11.08
N ASP A 186 3.54 -0.24 -12.21
CA ASP A 186 4.93 -0.15 -12.72
C ASP A 186 5.32 1.28 -13.09
N ASN A 187 4.41 1.99 -13.77
CA ASN A 187 4.71 3.28 -14.39
C ASN A 187 4.19 4.47 -13.59
N ILE A 188 3.15 4.32 -12.76
CA ILE A 188 2.61 5.43 -11.96
C ILE A 188 2.95 5.26 -10.47
N ASN A 189 2.41 4.22 -9.81
CA ASN A 189 2.54 4.09 -8.36
C ASN A 189 3.99 3.91 -7.92
N ASN A 190 4.74 3.04 -8.59
CA ASN A 190 6.16 2.84 -8.36
C ASN A 190 7.02 3.74 -9.27
N GLY A 191 6.47 4.20 -10.41
CA GLY A 191 7.19 5.08 -11.34
C GLY A 191 7.62 6.41 -10.72
N VAL A 192 6.77 7.04 -9.89
CA VAL A 192 7.18 8.25 -9.16
C VAL A 192 8.35 8.01 -8.20
N TYR A 193 8.42 6.82 -7.57
CA TYR A 193 9.54 6.43 -6.72
C TYR A 193 10.81 6.20 -7.55
N ARG A 194 10.68 5.58 -8.72
CA ARG A 194 11.80 5.41 -9.66
C ARG A 194 12.35 6.75 -10.12
N CYS A 195 11.51 7.73 -10.45
CA CYS A 195 11.97 9.10 -10.70
C CYS A 195 12.69 9.68 -9.48
N GLY A 196 12.06 9.63 -8.31
CA GLY A 196 12.56 10.29 -7.10
C GLY A 196 13.86 9.71 -6.54
N PHE A 197 14.08 8.41 -6.68
CA PHE A 197 15.23 7.69 -6.11
C PHE A 197 16.30 7.33 -7.14
N SER A 198 16.10 7.60 -8.44
CA SER A 198 17.14 7.38 -9.46
C SER A 198 18.44 8.09 -9.09
N THR A 199 19.57 7.39 -9.26
CA THR A 199 20.91 7.96 -9.00
C THR A 199 21.67 8.31 -10.28
N THR A 200 21.10 8.00 -11.46
CA THR A 200 21.64 8.38 -12.77
C THR A 200 20.60 9.17 -13.56
N GLN A 201 21.07 10.03 -14.47
CA GLN A 201 20.19 10.84 -15.31
C GLN A 201 19.36 9.95 -16.26
N GLU A 202 19.98 8.92 -16.81
CA GLU A 202 19.37 8.00 -17.76
C GLU A 202 18.25 7.17 -17.12
N ALA A 203 18.45 6.69 -15.88
CA ALA A 203 17.41 5.99 -15.13
C ALA A 203 16.23 6.91 -14.80
N TYR A 204 16.53 8.15 -14.40
CA TYR A 204 15.52 9.18 -14.15
C TYR A 204 14.70 9.49 -15.40
N GLU A 205 15.32 9.79 -16.54
CA GLU A 205 14.64 10.12 -17.80
C GLU A 205 13.78 8.96 -18.28
N SER A 206 14.29 7.73 -18.22
CA SER A 206 13.52 6.53 -18.55
C SER A 206 12.29 6.32 -17.65
N ALA A 207 12.42 6.55 -16.34
CA ALA A 207 11.29 6.50 -15.42
C ALA A 207 10.29 7.64 -15.66
N PHE A 208 10.80 8.85 -15.93
CA PHE A 208 10.02 10.05 -16.19
C PHE A 208 9.16 9.91 -17.45
N ASP A 209 9.75 9.46 -18.55
CA ASP A 209 9.03 9.23 -19.81
C ASP A 209 7.94 8.17 -19.65
N ARG A 210 8.25 7.04 -18.98
CA ARG A 210 7.25 5.99 -18.71
C ARG A 210 6.10 6.49 -17.85
N LEU A 211 6.40 7.29 -16.82
CA LEU A 211 5.39 7.88 -15.95
C LEU A 211 4.42 8.77 -16.73
N PHE A 212 4.93 9.72 -17.51
CA PHE A 212 4.07 10.66 -18.23
C PHE A 212 3.35 10.03 -19.41
N ASN A 213 3.97 9.06 -20.09
CA ASN A 213 3.27 8.25 -21.10
C ASN A 213 2.09 7.50 -20.50
N GLU A 214 2.24 6.92 -19.29
CA GLU A 214 1.14 6.22 -18.64
C GLU A 214 0.08 7.17 -18.09
N LEU A 215 0.46 8.35 -17.56
CA LEU A 215 -0.52 9.37 -17.18
C LEU A 215 -1.35 9.84 -18.39
N ASP A 216 -0.72 10.06 -19.55
CA ASP A 216 -1.42 10.40 -20.79
C ASP A 216 -2.32 9.25 -21.27
N ASN A 217 -1.91 7.98 -21.11
CA ASN A 217 -2.78 6.83 -21.40
C ASN A 217 -4.02 6.81 -20.50
N VAL A 218 -3.83 7.00 -19.19
CA VAL A 218 -4.93 7.03 -18.22
C VAL A 218 -5.87 8.22 -18.48
N GLU A 219 -5.32 9.39 -18.77
CA GLU A 219 -6.10 10.57 -19.17
C GLU A 219 -7.00 10.25 -20.37
N ASN A 220 -6.47 9.57 -21.39
CA ASN A 220 -7.23 9.16 -22.56
C ASN A 220 -8.33 8.15 -22.21
N ILE A 221 -8.07 7.18 -21.32
CA ILE A 221 -9.09 6.24 -20.83
C ILE A 221 -10.23 6.99 -20.14
N LEU A 222 -9.90 7.94 -19.25
CA LEU A 222 -10.85 8.72 -18.47
C LEU A 222 -11.59 9.78 -19.30
N SER A 223 -11.11 10.10 -20.50
CA SER A 223 -11.86 10.95 -21.44
C SER A 223 -13.13 10.27 -21.97
N GLY A 224 -13.16 8.92 -22.01
CA GLY A 224 -14.28 8.13 -22.51
C GLY A 224 -15.17 7.54 -21.42
N HIS A 225 -14.69 7.48 -20.18
CA HIS A 225 -15.33 6.74 -19.10
C HIS A 225 -15.11 7.41 -17.74
N ARG A 226 -16.05 7.22 -16.80
CA ARG A 226 -15.91 7.78 -15.44
C ARG A 226 -14.77 7.16 -14.63
N TYR A 227 -14.49 5.87 -14.85
CA TYR A 227 -13.49 5.07 -14.12
C TYR A 227 -12.64 4.26 -15.11
N LEU A 228 -11.53 3.68 -14.64
CA LEU A 228 -10.53 3.02 -15.48
C LEU A 228 -11.08 1.86 -16.33
N LEU A 229 -12.17 1.22 -15.88
CA LEU A 229 -12.82 0.11 -16.58
C LEU A 229 -14.25 0.40 -17.06
N GLY A 230 -14.65 1.67 -17.14
CA GLY A 230 -15.97 2.08 -17.59
C GLY A 230 -16.71 2.89 -16.54
N ASN A 231 -17.93 2.44 -16.19
CA ASN A 231 -18.80 3.13 -15.23
C ASN A 231 -18.79 2.48 -13.84
N GLN A 232 -18.03 1.39 -13.64
CA GLN A 232 -17.90 0.70 -12.37
C GLN A 232 -16.55 1.03 -11.73
N LEU A 233 -16.60 1.50 -10.49
CA LEU A 233 -15.43 1.74 -9.66
C LEU A 233 -14.87 0.41 -9.14
N THR A 234 -13.55 0.23 -9.20
CA THR A 234 -12.84 -1.00 -8.85
C THR A 234 -11.61 -0.74 -7.96
N GLU A 235 -10.91 -1.79 -7.54
CA GLU A 235 -9.65 -1.63 -6.81
C GLU A 235 -8.57 -0.90 -7.64
N ALA A 236 -8.62 -0.96 -8.98
CA ALA A 236 -7.66 -0.28 -9.84
C ALA A 236 -7.75 1.24 -9.67
N ASP A 237 -8.98 1.74 -9.56
CA ASP A 237 -9.26 3.16 -9.38
C ASP A 237 -8.69 3.68 -8.07
N TRP A 238 -8.89 2.92 -6.98
CA TRP A 238 -8.36 3.26 -5.66
C TRP A 238 -6.84 3.16 -5.58
N ARG A 239 -6.24 2.17 -6.26
CA ARG A 239 -4.78 2.03 -6.37
C ARG A 239 -4.16 3.24 -7.08
N LEU A 240 -4.79 3.73 -8.14
CA LEU A 240 -4.38 4.95 -8.85
C LEU A 240 -4.58 6.21 -7.99
N PHE A 241 -5.78 6.40 -7.44
CA PHE A 241 -6.15 7.59 -6.67
C PHE A 241 -5.15 7.93 -5.56
N THR A 242 -4.69 6.90 -4.84
CA THR A 242 -3.74 7.08 -3.73
C THR A 242 -2.41 7.72 -4.13
N THR A 243 -1.98 7.55 -5.39
CA THR A 243 -0.83 8.26 -5.96
C THR A 243 -1.22 9.64 -6.47
N LEU A 244 -2.33 9.77 -7.21
CA LEU A 244 -2.77 11.06 -7.78
C LEU A 244 -2.94 12.14 -6.72
N ILE A 245 -3.59 11.82 -5.60
CA ILE A 245 -3.84 12.78 -4.51
C ILE A 245 -2.55 13.30 -3.83
N ARG A 246 -1.41 12.62 -4.04
CA ARG A 246 -0.09 13.02 -3.53
C ARG A 246 0.78 13.68 -4.61
N PHE A 247 0.37 13.60 -5.87
CA PHE A 247 1.22 13.92 -7.00
C PHE A 247 1.65 15.39 -6.99
N ASP A 248 0.69 16.31 -6.99
CA ASP A 248 0.99 17.74 -7.06
C ASP A 248 1.65 18.26 -5.79
N ALA A 249 1.25 17.72 -4.64
CA ALA A 249 1.74 18.14 -3.33
C ALA A 249 3.17 17.66 -3.04
N VAL A 250 3.58 16.51 -3.59
CA VAL A 250 4.86 15.86 -3.26
C VAL A 250 5.63 15.51 -4.52
N TYR A 251 5.09 14.67 -5.40
CA TYR A 251 5.87 14.04 -6.47
C TYR A 251 6.36 15.01 -7.54
N VAL A 252 5.59 16.07 -7.84
CA VAL A 252 6.01 17.13 -8.78
C VAL A 252 7.31 17.80 -8.32
N GLY A 253 7.37 18.23 -7.05
CA GLY A 253 8.55 18.91 -6.52
C GLY A 253 9.63 17.94 -6.04
N HIS A 254 9.27 17.10 -5.06
CA HIS A 254 10.22 16.26 -4.33
C HIS A 254 10.84 15.16 -5.20
N PHE A 255 10.02 14.49 -6.02
CA PHE A 255 10.47 13.44 -6.94
C PHE A 255 10.75 13.95 -8.36
N LYS A 256 10.62 15.26 -8.58
CA LYS A 256 10.86 15.94 -9.86
C LYS A 256 9.97 15.39 -10.99
N CYS A 257 8.81 14.82 -10.69
CA CYS A 257 7.84 14.40 -11.70
C CYS A 257 7.09 15.63 -12.24
N ASN A 258 7.78 16.53 -12.95
CA ASN A 258 7.36 17.91 -13.17
C ASN A 258 7.12 18.31 -14.64
N LEU A 259 6.79 17.36 -15.53
CA LEU A 259 6.31 17.71 -16.88
C LEU A 259 4.96 18.44 -16.82
N ARG A 260 4.03 17.89 -16.03
CA ARG A 260 2.66 18.39 -15.87
C ARG A 260 2.13 18.01 -14.48
N ARG A 261 1.32 18.86 -13.85
CA ARG A 261 0.59 18.53 -12.62
C ARG A 261 -0.68 17.76 -12.94
N ILE A 262 -1.21 16.98 -12.01
CA ILE A 262 -2.54 16.36 -12.14
C ILE A 262 -3.61 17.42 -12.38
N ALA A 263 -3.51 18.59 -11.72
CA ALA A 263 -4.42 19.71 -11.94
C ALA A 263 -4.46 20.23 -13.40
N ASP A 264 -3.43 19.96 -14.21
CA ASP A 264 -3.35 20.39 -15.61
C ASP A 264 -3.89 19.32 -16.59
N TYR A 265 -4.31 18.16 -16.09
CA TYR A 265 -5.01 17.10 -16.84
C TYR A 265 -6.52 17.20 -16.62
N PRO A 266 -7.35 17.48 -17.64
CA PRO A 266 -8.77 17.74 -17.42
C PRO A 266 -9.54 16.52 -16.88
N ASN A 267 -9.26 15.30 -17.34
CA ASN A 267 -9.99 14.12 -16.87
C ASN A 267 -9.41 13.58 -15.55
N LEU A 268 -8.08 13.46 -15.41
CA LEU A 268 -7.44 13.05 -14.17
C LEU A 268 -7.72 13.99 -12.98
N SER A 269 -7.84 15.30 -13.22
CA SER A 269 -8.17 16.27 -12.17
C SER A 269 -9.65 16.17 -11.72
N ASN A 270 -10.54 15.78 -12.63
CA ASN A 270 -11.97 15.62 -12.37
C ASN A 270 -12.33 14.24 -11.78
N TYR A 271 -11.53 13.22 -12.11
CA TYR A 271 -11.64 11.84 -11.65
C TYR A 271 -11.42 11.72 -10.13
#